data_AF-A0A9E6WVN9-F1
#
_entry.id   AF-A0A9E6WVN9-F1
#
_cell.length_a   1.000
_cell.length_b   1.000
_cell.length_c   1.000
_cell.angle_alpha   90.00
_cell.angle_beta   90.00
_cell.angle_gamma   90.00
#
_symmetry.space_group_name_H-M   'P 1'
#
loop_
_entity.id
_entity.type
_entity.pdbx_description
1 polymer ?
#
loop_
_entity_poly.entity_id
_entity_poly.type
_entity_poly.pdbx_seq_one_letter_code
_entity_poly.pdbx_strand_id
1 'polypeptide(L)'
;MTNLRTFKALKRILALLIIGSLALVVSNAASTQANASMAFKYSIALTGDMPYDAKGVTQVPAVINDINSNSLINLVLFDGDTMSGKGDKCTDAAYPALKTGFFDKFAKPLFYSVGDNEWVDCDRAVKGAYDPLTRLALVRSNFFQKADGSYITLGATNTRISVLHDAVYPELQMFSFKGITYILPHVPGS
;
A
#
# COMPACT_ATOMS: atom_id res chain seq x y z
N MET A 1 -45.07 -50.68 -47.45
CA MET A 1 -43.63 -50.62 -47.84
C MET A 1 -43.52 -49.44 -48.79
N THR A 2 -43.04 -48.25 -48.42
CA THR A 2 -41.63 -47.89 -48.23
C THR A 2 -41.56 -46.57 -47.44
N ASN A 3 -41.39 -46.67 -46.12
CA ASN A 3 -41.27 -45.53 -45.19
C ASN A 3 -39.85 -45.44 -44.59
N LEU A 4 -38.82 -45.82 -45.35
CA LEU A 4 -37.48 -46.06 -44.80
C LEU A 4 -36.35 -45.29 -45.50
N ARG A 5 -36.62 -44.60 -46.62
CA ARG A 5 -35.59 -43.85 -47.36
C ARG A 5 -35.43 -42.40 -46.87
N THR A 6 -36.51 -41.77 -46.44
CA THR A 6 -36.56 -40.34 -46.05
C THR A 6 -35.82 -40.06 -44.72
N PHE A 7 -35.89 -40.99 -43.75
CA PHE A 7 -35.22 -40.84 -42.46
C PHE A 7 -33.69 -41.01 -42.50
N LYS A 8 -33.15 -41.73 -43.50
CA LYS A 8 -31.70 -41.87 -43.70
C LYS A 8 -31.06 -40.62 -44.31
N ALA A 9 -31.79 -39.89 -45.15
CA ALA A 9 -31.33 -38.63 -45.73
C ALA A 9 -31.26 -37.51 -44.68
N LEU A 10 -32.27 -37.42 -43.79
CA LEU A 10 -32.32 -36.42 -42.73
C LEU A 10 -31.21 -36.62 -41.66
N LYS A 11 -30.89 -37.89 -41.32
CA LYS A 11 -29.78 -38.22 -40.39
C LYS A 11 -28.40 -37.91 -40.97
N ARG A 12 -28.21 -37.98 -42.29
CA ARG A 12 -26.93 -37.65 -42.96
C ARG A 12 -26.69 -36.14 -43.04
N ILE A 13 -27.75 -35.36 -43.23
CA ILE A 13 -27.67 -33.88 -43.28
C ILE A 13 -27.41 -33.30 -41.88
N LEU A 14 -27.99 -33.88 -40.82
CA LEU A 14 -27.75 -33.43 -39.44
C LEU A 14 -26.34 -33.81 -38.94
N ALA A 15 -25.78 -34.96 -39.36
CA ALA A 15 -24.43 -35.36 -39.00
C ALA A 15 -23.35 -34.48 -39.67
N LEU A 16 -23.58 -33.99 -40.88
CA LEU A 16 -22.66 -33.07 -41.58
C LEU A 16 -22.69 -31.64 -40.99
N LEU A 17 -23.81 -31.21 -40.42
CA LEU A 17 -23.91 -29.92 -39.73
C LEU A 17 -23.25 -29.92 -38.34
N ILE A 18 -23.15 -31.08 -37.68
CA ILE A 18 -22.46 -31.23 -36.38
C ILE A 18 -20.94 -31.39 -36.55
N ILE A 19 -20.48 -31.95 -37.67
CA ILE A 19 -19.03 -32.07 -37.95
C ILE A 19 -18.47 -30.77 -38.56
N GLY A 20 -19.27 -29.98 -39.29
CA GLY A 20 -18.86 -28.69 -39.84
C GLY A 20 -18.79 -27.55 -38.82
N SER A 21 -19.42 -27.70 -37.65
CA SER A 21 -19.43 -26.68 -36.58
C SER A 21 -18.36 -26.90 -35.51
N LEU A 22 -17.61 -28.02 -35.57
CA LEU A 22 -16.51 -28.31 -34.65
C LEU A 22 -15.11 -27.99 -35.20
N ALA A 23 -15.00 -27.47 -36.43
CA ALA A 23 -13.72 -27.18 -37.08
C ALA A 23 -13.37 -25.69 -37.14
N LEU A 24 -14.17 -24.80 -36.52
CA LEU A 24 -13.96 -23.35 -36.56
C LEU A 24 -13.86 -22.69 -35.17
N VAL A 25 -13.28 -23.40 -34.18
CA VAL A 25 -12.98 -22.82 -32.85
C VAL A 25 -11.55 -23.13 -32.40
N VAL A 26 -10.62 -23.29 -33.35
CA VAL A 26 -9.19 -23.48 -33.05
C VAL A 26 -8.34 -22.50 -33.86
N SER A 27 -8.64 -21.21 -33.78
CA SER A 27 -7.77 -20.13 -34.28
C SER A 27 -8.15 -18.80 -33.65
N ASN A 28 -8.26 -18.75 -32.33
CA ASN A 28 -8.19 -17.49 -31.60
C ASN A 28 -7.49 -17.70 -30.24
N ALA A 29 -6.42 -18.49 -30.24
CA ALA A 29 -5.28 -18.17 -29.39
C ALA A 29 -4.57 -16.95 -30.01
N ALA A 30 -5.31 -15.86 -30.22
CA ALA A 30 -4.71 -14.56 -30.29
C ALA A 30 -3.96 -14.46 -28.97
N SER A 31 -2.64 -14.42 -29.06
CA SER A 31 -1.75 -14.08 -27.97
C SER A 31 -2.32 -12.85 -27.29
N THR A 32 -3.11 -13.06 -26.25
CA THR A 32 -3.35 -12.09 -25.20
C THR A 32 -2.07 -12.02 -24.38
N GLN A 33 -0.97 -11.64 -25.04
CA GLN A 33 -0.20 -10.55 -24.49
C GLN A 33 -1.18 -9.37 -24.48
N ALA A 34 -2.07 -9.38 -23.49
CA ALA A 34 -2.57 -8.16 -22.91
C ALA A 34 -1.34 -7.27 -22.80
N ASN A 35 -1.46 -6.02 -23.23
CA ASN A 35 -0.43 -5.01 -23.04
C ASN A 35 -0.21 -4.81 -21.52
N ALA A 36 0.42 -5.79 -20.87
CA ALA A 36 0.88 -5.79 -19.50
C ALA A 36 1.84 -4.61 -19.30
N SER A 37 2.49 -4.15 -20.39
CA SER A 37 3.36 -3.00 -20.41
C SER A 37 2.68 -1.68 -19.97
N MET A 38 1.35 -1.57 -19.95
CA MET A 38 0.63 -0.41 -19.39
C MET A 38 -0.18 -0.71 -18.13
N ALA A 39 -0.64 -1.94 -17.90
CA ALA A 39 -1.51 -2.28 -16.77
C ALA A 39 -0.80 -2.23 -15.39
N PHE A 40 0.53 -2.10 -15.37
CA PHE A 40 1.33 -2.14 -14.13
C PHE A 40 2.21 -0.90 -13.91
N LYS A 41 2.07 0.14 -14.74
CA LYS A 41 2.88 1.37 -14.59
C LYS A 41 2.22 2.36 -13.63
N TYR A 42 2.97 2.81 -12.65
CA TYR A 42 2.61 3.89 -11.75
C TYR A 42 3.83 4.46 -11.04
N SER A 43 3.65 5.62 -10.43
CA SER A 43 4.67 6.24 -9.59
C SER A 43 4.26 6.19 -8.13
N ILE A 44 5.28 6.07 -7.28
CA ILE A 44 5.18 6.20 -5.82
C ILE A 44 6.05 7.38 -5.41
N ALA A 45 5.71 8.01 -4.29
CA ALA A 45 6.68 8.81 -3.55
C ALA A 45 7.32 7.91 -2.50
N LEU A 46 8.64 7.92 -2.40
CA LEU A 46 9.38 7.33 -1.29
C LEU A 46 10.05 8.48 -0.54
N THR A 47 9.75 8.59 0.75
CA THR A 47 10.17 9.68 1.63
C THR A 47 10.57 9.09 2.98
N GLY A 48 11.38 9.80 3.76
CA GLY A 48 11.75 9.46 5.14
C GLY A 48 12.38 10.70 5.77
N ASP A 49 12.82 10.60 7.03
CA ASP A 49 13.62 11.66 7.67
C ASP A 49 12.95 13.05 7.60
N MET A 50 11.63 13.09 7.80
CA MET A 50 10.86 14.33 7.79
C MET A 50 9.61 14.24 8.69
N PRO A 51 9.23 15.31 9.41
CA PRO A 51 9.88 16.62 9.41
C PRO A 51 11.26 16.66 10.09
N TYR A 52 11.70 15.60 10.76
CA TYR A 52 13.01 15.39 11.40
C TYR A 52 13.44 16.46 12.41
N ASP A 53 13.55 17.72 12.05
CA ASP A 53 13.95 18.81 12.95
C ASP A 53 13.19 20.10 12.63
N ALA A 54 13.53 21.19 13.33
CA ALA A 54 12.92 22.50 13.10
C ALA A 54 13.04 22.98 11.65
N LYS A 55 14.13 22.64 10.95
CA LYS A 55 14.30 22.99 9.54
C LYS A 55 13.37 22.14 8.68
N GLY A 56 13.34 20.83 8.86
CA GLY A 56 12.47 19.97 8.08
C GLY A 56 10.98 20.22 8.35
N VAL A 57 10.58 20.65 9.55
CA VAL A 57 9.22 21.18 9.82
C VAL A 57 8.85 22.33 8.87
N THR A 58 9.80 23.23 8.55
CA THR A 58 9.54 24.33 7.61
C THR A 58 9.56 23.91 6.14
N GLN A 59 10.30 22.84 5.80
CA GLN A 59 10.50 22.41 4.41
C GLN A 59 9.48 21.37 3.96
N VAL A 60 9.03 20.50 4.85
CA VAL A 60 8.14 19.38 4.53
C VAL A 60 6.80 19.80 3.90
N PRO A 61 6.19 20.97 4.20
CA PRO A 61 4.97 21.38 3.51
C PRO A 61 5.14 21.50 1.99
N ALA A 62 6.33 21.91 1.50
CA ALA A 62 6.60 21.97 0.06
C ALA A 62 6.62 20.57 -0.57
N VAL A 63 7.28 19.61 0.09
CA VAL A 63 7.33 18.20 -0.35
C VAL A 63 5.93 17.60 -0.42
N ILE A 64 5.11 17.83 0.61
CA ILE A 64 3.72 17.34 0.64
C ILE A 64 2.89 17.97 -0.48
N ASN A 65 3.04 19.28 -0.72
CA ASN A 65 2.32 19.97 -1.79
C ASN A 65 2.69 19.44 -3.18
N ASP A 66 3.96 19.17 -3.43
CA ASP A 66 4.43 18.58 -4.69
C ASP A 66 3.87 17.16 -4.88
N ILE A 67 3.89 16.33 -3.82
CA ILE A 67 3.30 14.98 -3.86
C ILE A 67 1.78 15.02 -4.09
N ASN A 68 1.09 15.93 -3.40
CA ASN A 68 -0.37 16.04 -3.47
C ASN A 68 -0.84 16.53 -4.84
N SER A 69 -0.15 17.51 -5.42
CA SER A 69 -0.47 18.10 -6.73
C SER A 69 -0.10 17.19 -7.91
N ASN A 70 0.82 16.25 -7.72
CA ASN A 70 1.22 15.31 -8.76
C ASN A 70 0.20 14.17 -8.93
N SER A 71 -0.51 14.15 -10.07
CA SER A 71 -1.51 13.13 -10.39
C SER A 71 -0.92 11.76 -10.75
N LEU A 72 0.38 11.69 -11.06
CA LEU A 72 1.07 10.44 -11.39
C LEU A 72 1.42 9.62 -10.14
N ILE A 73 1.57 10.27 -8.98
CA ILE A 73 1.86 9.60 -7.71
C ILE A 73 0.59 8.96 -7.17
N ASN A 74 0.62 7.63 -6.97
CA ASN A 74 -0.53 6.85 -6.53
C ASN A 74 -0.52 6.51 -5.03
N LEU A 75 0.66 6.41 -4.42
CA LEU A 75 0.83 6.15 -3.00
C LEU A 75 2.17 6.71 -2.52
N VAL A 76 2.29 6.85 -1.19
CA VAL A 76 3.50 7.29 -0.49
C VAL A 76 3.99 6.13 0.38
N LEU A 77 5.28 5.86 0.30
CA LEU A 77 6.00 5.04 1.28
C LEU A 77 6.82 5.98 2.15
N PHE A 78 6.68 5.86 3.46
CA PHE A 78 7.40 6.66 4.44
C PHE A 78 8.33 5.78 5.27
N ASP A 79 9.63 6.01 5.19
CA ASP A 79 10.68 5.16 5.76
C ASP A 79 11.24 5.69 7.08
N GLY A 80 10.36 5.99 8.04
CA GLY A 80 10.80 6.33 9.40
C GLY A 80 11.37 7.73 9.61
N ASP A 81 11.79 7.97 10.86
CA ASP A 81 12.55 9.14 11.32
C ASP A 81 11.85 10.49 11.10
N THR A 82 10.63 10.56 11.60
CA THR A 82 9.84 11.79 11.74
C THR A 82 10.38 12.79 12.78
N MET A 83 11.19 12.34 13.74
CA MET A 83 11.77 13.16 14.81
C MET A 83 13.29 13.11 14.81
N SER A 84 13.97 14.16 15.30
CA SER A 84 15.44 14.18 15.31
C SER A 84 15.97 13.31 16.44
N GLY A 85 16.95 12.47 16.14
CA GLY A 85 17.75 11.72 17.13
C GLY A 85 18.54 12.60 18.11
N LYS A 86 18.58 13.93 17.91
CA LYS A 86 19.51 14.85 18.60
C LYS A 86 18.86 15.96 19.42
N GLY A 87 17.56 16.20 19.31
CA GLY A 87 16.94 17.36 19.95
C GLY A 87 15.44 17.28 20.21
N ASP A 88 14.70 16.51 19.42
CA ASP A 88 13.27 16.35 19.63
C ASP A 88 13.00 15.36 20.77
N LYS A 89 12.17 15.80 21.72
CA LYS A 89 11.76 14.97 22.85
C LYS A 89 10.59 14.07 22.46
N CYS A 90 10.67 12.80 22.85
CA CYS A 90 9.60 11.82 22.65
C CYS A 90 8.47 11.97 23.68
N THR A 91 7.92 13.18 23.80
CA THR A 91 6.79 13.45 24.69
C THR A 91 5.53 12.74 24.18
N ASP A 92 4.61 12.40 25.09
CA ASP A 92 3.35 11.75 24.72
C ASP A 92 2.54 12.56 23.68
N ALA A 93 2.62 13.90 23.75
CA ALA A 93 1.96 14.81 22.82
C ALA A 93 2.58 14.85 21.41
N ALA A 94 3.83 14.40 21.24
CA ALA A 94 4.53 14.50 19.97
C ALA A 94 3.91 13.60 18.88
N TYR A 95 3.44 12.40 19.25
CA TYR A 95 2.86 11.42 18.32
C TYR A 95 1.52 11.86 17.69
N PRO A 96 0.50 12.30 18.46
CA PRO A 96 -0.72 12.85 17.87
C PRO A 96 -0.47 14.16 17.12
N ALA A 97 0.50 14.97 17.56
CA ALA A 97 0.90 16.18 16.84
C ALA A 97 1.53 15.84 15.48
N LEU A 98 2.41 14.84 15.40
CA LEU A 98 2.95 14.32 14.13
C LEU A 98 1.84 13.77 13.24
N LYS A 99 0.90 13.01 13.80
CA LYS A 99 -0.22 12.47 13.01
C LYS A 99 -0.99 13.59 12.32
N THR A 100 -1.47 14.56 13.09
CA THR A 100 -2.35 15.63 12.58
C THR A 100 -1.62 16.75 11.83
N GLY A 101 -0.37 17.01 12.22
CA GLY A 101 0.49 18.04 11.66
C GLY A 101 1.23 17.60 10.40
N PHE A 102 1.50 16.31 10.24
CA PHE A 102 2.31 15.77 9.14
C PHE A 102 1.60 14.65 8.36
N PHE A 103 1.37 13.47 8.94
CA PHE A 103 0.84 12.32 8.17
C PHE A 103 -0.56 12.57 7.56
N ASP A 104 -1.44 13.26 8.29
CA ASP A 104 -2.79 13.57 7.82
C ASP A 104 -2.81 14.68 6.73
N LYS A 105 -1.65 15.26 6.36
CA LYS A 105 -1.53 16.25 5.27
C LYS A 105 -1.36 15.62 3.89
N PHE A 106 -1.04 14.33 3.81
CA PHE A 106 -0.94 13.63 2.54
C PHE A 106 -2.32 13.34 1.95
N ALA A 107 -2.57 13.83 0.74
CA ALA A 107 -3.78 13.56 -0.05
C ALA A 107 -3.70 12.22 -0.82
N LYS A 108 -2.63 11.45 -0.62
CA LYS A 108 -2.42 10.11 -1.16
C LYS A 108 -2.42 9.09 -0.01
N PRO A 109 -2.72 7.80 -0.28
CA PRO A 109 -2.51 6.75 0.71
C PRO A 109 -1.04 6.68 1.10
N LEU A 110 -0.76 6.62 2.40
CA LEU A 110 0.59 6.56 2.96
C LEU A 110 0.78 5.28 3.78
N PHE A 111 1.88 4.58 3.52
CA PHE A 111 2.31 3.40 4.25
C PHE A 111 3.62 3.70 4.96
N TYR A 112 3.65 3.49 6.27
CA TYR A 112 4.71 3.93 7.17
C TYR A 112 5.53 2.74 7.67
N SER A 113 6.84 2.80 7.52
CA SER A 113 7.83 1.95 8.21
C SER A 113 8.39 2.73 9.40
N VAL A 114 8.52 2.08 10.55
CA VAL A 114 8.94 2.72 11.79
C VAL A 114 10.46 2.90 11.80
N GLY A 115 10.93 4.13 12.01
CA GLY A 115 12.35 4.45 12.25
C GLY A 115 12.71 4.38 13.73
N ASP A 116 13.99 4.41 14.08
CA ASP A 116 14.45 4.25 15.47
C ASP A 116 14.22 5.54 16.31
N ASN A 117 14.16 6.69 15.64
CA ASN A 117 14.11 8.01 16.27
C ASN A 117 12.78 8.28 17.01
N GLU A 118 11.69 7.59 16.68
CA GLU A 118 10.40 7.74 17.37
C GLU A 118 10.28 6.88 18.63
N TRP A 119 11.20 5.96 18.89
CA TRP A 119 11.06 5.01 19.99
C TRP A 119 12.37 4.49 20.57
N VAL A 120 13.22 3.78 19.80
CA VAL A 120 14.47 3.20 20.33
C VAL A 120 15.33 4.27 20.96
N ASP A 121 15.56 5.36 20.22
CA ASP A 121 16.43 6.46 20.63
C ASP A 121 15.83 7.34 21.74
N CYS A 122 14.58 7.13 22.12
CA CYS A 122 13.92 7.91 23.14
C CYS A 122 14.48 7.69 24.56
N ASP A 123 15.30 6.65 24.75
CA ASP A 123 16.07 6.39 25.97
C ASP A 123 17.21 7.41 26.19
N ARG A 124 17.63 8.12 25.12
CA ARG A 124 18.67 9.14 25.19
C ARG A 124 18.19 10.32 26.03
N ALA A 125 19.08 10.84 26.88
CA ALA A 125 18.78 12.00 27.73
C ALA A 125 18.30 13.22 26.95
N VAL A 126 18.88 13.47 25.77
CA VAL A 126 18.48 14.56 24.87
C VAL A 126 17.05 14.42 24.35
N LYS A 127 16.52 13.20 24.30
CA LYS A 127 15.15 12.88 23.86
C LYS A 127 14.15 12.70 25.02
N GLY A 128 14.62 12.82 26.26
CA GLY A 128 13.80 12.80 27.48
C GLY A 128 13.93 11.54 28.33
N ALA A 129 14.83 10.61 27.98
CA ALA A 129 15.10 9.38 28.76
C ALA A 129 13.84 8.55 29.07
N TYR A 130 13.03 8.33 28.06
CA TYR A 130 11.80 7.55 28.16
C TYR A 130 12.07 6.06 27.94
N ASP A 131 11.16 5.20 28.44
CA ASP A 131 11.17 3.78 28.12
C ASP A 131 10.78 3.56 26.64
N PRO A 132 11.66 3.00 25.79
CA PRO A 132 11.39 2.76 24.37
C PRO A 132 10.12 1.97 24.10
N LEU A 133 9.73 1.03 24.97
CA LEU A 133 8.54 0.21 24.74
C LEU A 133 7.25 1.01 24.92
N THR A 134 7.22 1.97 25.84
CA THR A 134 6.10 2.91 25.96
C THR A 134 5.98 3.82 24.74
N ARG A 135 7.12 4.13 24.10
CA ARG A 135 7.18 4.98 22.90
C ARG A 135 6.76 4.21 21.66
N LEU A 136 7.18 2.95 21.53
CA LEU A 136 6.68 2.06 20.48
C LEU A 136 5.16 1.84 20.59
N ALA A 137 4.62 1.77 21.82
CA ALA A 137 3.17 1.70 22.02
C ALA A 137 2.45 2.97 21.54
N LEU A 138 3.05 4.15 21.70
CA LEU A 138 2.52 5.40 21.15
C LEU A 138 2.60 5.44 19.63
N VAL A 139 3.70 4.98 19.02
CA VAL A 139 3.83 4.80 17.56
C VAL A 139 2.68 3.93 17.04
N ARG A 140 2.49 2.74 17.62
CA ARG A 140 1.43 1.79 17.21
C ARG A 140 0.03 2.37 17.33
N SER A 141 -0.28 2.96 18.47
CA SER A 141 -1.63 3.50 18.75
C SER A 141 -1.98 4.75 17.94
N ASN A 142 -1.00 5.53 17.49
CA ASN A 142 -1.26 6.74 16.68
C ASN A 142 -1.20 6.48 15.18
N PHE A 143 -0.34 5.55 14.74
CA PHE A 143 -0.02 5.42 13.31
C PHE A 143 -0.54 4.14 12.66
N PHE A 144 -0.94 3.14 13.46
CA PHE A 144 -1.42 1.85 12.95
C PHE A 144 -2.78 1.43 13.49
N GLN A 145 -3.30 2.09 14.53
CA GLN A 145 -4.59 1.75 15.14
C GLN A 145 -5.51 2.98 15.28
N LYS A 146 -6.82 2.76 15.27
CA LYS A 146 -7.83 3.70 15.75
C LYS A 146 -8.03 3.54 17.25
N ALA A 147 -8.79 4.46 17.83
CA ALA A 147 -9.23 4.37 19.22
C ALA A 147 -10.02 3.08 19.55
N ASP A 148 -10.66 2.45 18.57
CA ASP A 148 -11.38 1.18 18.73
C ASP A 148 -10.49 -0.07 18.52
N GLY A 149 -9.18 0.11 18.31
CA GLY A 149 -8.21 -0.95 18.07
C GLY A 149 -8.17 -1.48 16.63
N SER A 150 -9.04 -1.00 15.73
CA SER A 150 -8.99 -1.39 14.32
C SER A 150 -7.78 -0.75 13.61
N TYR A 151 -7.26 -1.43 12.59
CA TYR A 151 -6.11 -0.96 11.81
C TYR A 151 -6.41 0.34 11.04
N ILE A 152 -5.41 1.21 10.88
CA ILE A 152 -5.46 2.41 10.02
C ILE A 152 -4.39 2.42 8.95
N THR A 153 -4.73 3.04 7.82
CA THR A 153 -3.77 3.58 6.86
C THR A 153 -3.65 5.09 7.08
N LEU A 154 -2.46 5.65 6.83
CA LEU A 154 -2.20 7.09 6.95
C LEU A 154 -2.48 7.83 5.64
N GLY A 155 -2.53 9.16 5.70
CA GLY A 155 -2.90 10.01 4.56
C GLY A 155 -4.35 9.79 4.11
N ALA A 156 -4.60 10.00 2.83
CA ALA A 156 -5.95 9.80 2.27
C ALA A 156 -6.32 8.31 2.22
N THR A 157 -7.46 7.95 2.80
CA THR A 157 -7.96 6.57 2.81
C THR A 157 -8.20 6.04 1.40
N ASN A 158 -7.72 4.83 1.11
CA ASN A 158 -8.04 4.11 -0.12
C ASN A 158 -8.55 2.70 0.21
N THR A 159 -9.86 2.53 0.13
CA THR A 159 -10.55 1.27 0.46
C THR A 159 -10.27 0.13 -0.52
N ARG A 160 -9.55 0.39 -1.62
CA ARG A 160 -9.15 -0.63 -2.61
C ARG A 160 -7.82 -1.30 -2.30
N ILE A 161 -7.06 -0.81 -1.32
CA ILE A 161 -5.81 -1.45 -0.87
C ILE A 161 -6.11 -2.14 0.45
N SER A 162 -6.10 -3.47 0.43
CA SER A 162 -6.14 -4.27 1.65
C SER A 162 -4.71 -4.49 2.13
N VAL A 163 -4.43 -4.08 3.36
CA VAL A 163 -3.14 -4.28 4.02
C VAL A 163 -3.25 -5.50 4.91
N LEU A 164 -2.42 -6.50 4.64
CA LEU A 164 -2.17 -7.58 5.58
C LEU A 164 -1.20 -7.06 6.64
N HIS A 165 -1.53 -7.30 7.89
CA HIS A 165 -0.71 -6.92 9.03
C HIS A 165 -0.81 -7.97 10.13
N ASP A 166 0.19 -8.02 11.01
CA ASP A 166 0.11 -8.83 12.21
C ASP A 166 -0.78 -8.15 13.27
N ALA A 167 -1.49 -8.92 14.08
CA ALA A 167 -2.37 -8.37 15.11
C ALA A 167 -1.59 -7.84 16.34
N VAL A 168 -0.41 -8.40 16.60
CA VAL A 168 0.50 -8.03 17.69
C VAL A 168 1.53 -7.00 17.21
N TYR A 169 1.99 -7.13 15.97
CA TYR A 169 2.99 -6.27 15.33
C TYR A 169 2.38 -5.54 14.12
N PRO A 170 1.47 -4.57 14.33
CA PRO A 170 0.70 -3.96 13.24
C PRO A 170 1.56 -3.17 12.25
N GLU A 171 2.78 -2.79 12.62
CA GLU A 171 3.75 -2.16 11.73
C GLU A 171 4.33 -3.08 10.66
N LEU A 172 4.25 -4.42 10.85
CA LEU A 172 4.59 -5.39 9.82
C LEU A 172 3.48 -5.42 8.77
N GLN A 173 3.72 -4.79 7.62
CA GLN A 173 2.71 -4.62 6.59
C GLN A 173 3.08 -5.35 5.31
N MET A 174 2.06 -5.91 4.65
CA MET A 174 2.17 -6.40 3.28
C MET A 174 0.91 -6.04 2.51
N PHE A 175 1.06 -5.52 1.29
CA PHE A 175 -0.07 -5.26 0.41
C PHE A 175 0.36 -5.37 -1.05
N SER A 176 -0.61 -5.57 -1.95
CA SER A 176 -0.36 -5.52 -3.39
C SER A 176 -1.10 -4.34 -4.01
N PHE A 177 -0.43 -3.60 -4.89
CA PHE A 177 -1.03 -2.53 -5.66
C PHE A 177 -0.56 -2.63 -7.11
N LYS A 178 -1.50 -2.62 -8.06
CA LYS A 178 -1.23 -2.75 -9.50
C LYS A 178 -0.20 -3.86 -9.82
N GLY A 179 -0.41 -5.05 -9.27
CA GLY A 179 0.43 -6.23 -9.54
C GLY A 179 1.81 -6.24 -8.87
N ILE A 180 2.18 -5.22 -8.10
CA ILE A 180 3.42 -5.17 -7.31
C ILE A 180 3.08 -5.40 -5.84
N THR A 181 3.82 -6.28 -5.18
CA THR A 181 3.72 -6.53 -3.74
C THR A 181 4.74 -5.70 -2.98
N TYR A 182 4.27 -5.00 -1.96
CA TYR A 182 5.03 -4.20 -1.01
C TYR A 182 5.10 -4.96 0.30
N ILE A 183 6.29 -5.01 0.88
CA ILE A 183 6.56 -5.60 2.18
C ILE A 183 7.29 -4.53 2.98
N LEU A 184 6.72 -4.10 4.10
CA LEU A 184 7.33 -3.16 5.03
C LEU A 184 7.64 -3.95 6.31
N PRO A 185 8.87 -4.46 6.46
CA PRO A 185 9.27 -5.16 7.65
C PRO A 185 9.61 -4.16 8.77
N HIS A 186 9.60 -4.62 10.01
CA HIS A 186 10.09 -3.84 11.15
C HIS A 186 11.60 -4.05 11.28
N VAL A 187 12.38 -3.30 10.49
CA VAL A 187 13.85 -3.32 10.52
C VAL A 187 14.34 -1.89 10.69
N PRO A 188 14.38 -1.37 11.93
CA PRO A 188 14.87 -0.03 12.19
C PRO A 188 16.36 0.08 11.82
N GLY A 189 16.71 1.12 11.07
CA GLY A 189 18.09 1.54 10.81
C GLY A 189 18.69 2.32 11.99
N SER A 190 19.93 2.78 11.84
CA SER A 190 20.64 3.69 12.76
C SER A 190 21.46 4.72 11.98
#